data_AF-A0A6U4F287-F1
#
_entry.id   AF-A0A6U4F287-F1
#
_cell.length_a   1.000
_cell.length_b   1.000
_cell.length_c   1.000
_cell.angle_alpha   90.00
_cell.angle_beta   90.00
_cell.angle_gamma   90.00
#
_symmetry.space_group_name_H-M   'P 1'
#
loop_
_entity.id
_entity.type
_entity.pdbx_description
1 polymer ?
#
loop_
_entity_poly.entity_id
_entity_poly.type
_entity_poly.pdbx_seq_one_letter_code
_entity_poly.pdbx_strand_id
1 'polypeptide(L)'
;MLKQFYAVDVDEDKFTINDYRIAAAPAATPSEDGLQWPEIHTAWGEATLLIYSAIMVVRLRPRRHVAFDHVTVVPMGPCSRLVARRADGAEVYPLFHSDDPHAAAAAASGSSGGGRGPRWRSFDAAVLLYAQLLDEAARNAAAQLPVEPAGDDLQIAIEEVLLASGTGAGATGADRDVARRDLVVQVVRTLQWLVEALP
;
A
#
# COMPACT_ATOMS: atom_id res chain seq x y z
N MET A 1 -17.28 -11.96 -2.56
CA MET A 1 -16.81 -11.82 -3.94
C MET A 1 -15.32 -11.64 -3.87
N LEU A 2 -14.80 -10.65 -3.12
CA LEU A 2 -13.35 -10.50 -2.94
C LEU A 2 -12.67 -11.76 -2.37
N LYS A 3 -13.27 -12.43 -1.37
CA LYS A 3 -12.77 -13.72 -0.81
C LYS A 3 -12.55 -14.84 -1.83
N GLN A 4 -13.18 -14.77 -3.01
CA GLN A 4 -13.03 -15.79 -4.05
C GLN A 4 -11.78 -15.56 -4.92
N PHE A 5 -11.22 -14.36 -4.89
CA PHE A 5 -10.12 -13.93 -5.74
C PHE A 5 -8.85 -13.55 -4.96
N TYR A 6 -8.99 -13.26 -3.66
CA TYR A 6 -7.89 -12.83 -2.81
C TYR A 6 -7.80 -13.71 -1.56
N ALA A 7 -6.65 -14.36 -1.39
CA ALA A 7 -6.22 -14.96 -0.15
C ALA A 7 -5.21 -14.02 0.51
N VAL A 8 -5.59 -13.38 1.62
CA VAL A 8 -4.70 -12.52 2.39
C VAL A 8 -4.45 -13.19 3.73
N ASP A 9 -3.17 -13.42 4.06
CA ASP A 9 -2.78 -14.12 5.27
C ASP A 9 -1.75 -13.33 6.08
N VAL A 10 -1.90 -13.42 7.40
CA VAL A 10 -1.07 -12.80 8.42
C VAL A 10 -0.65 -13.90 9.38
N ASP A 11 0.43 -14.61 9.02
CA ASP A 11 1.09 -15.59 9.89
C ASP A 11 2.35 -14.96 10.50
N GLU A 12 2.81 -15.47 11.65
CA GLU A 12 3.72 -14.86 12.63
C GLU A 12 4.94 -14.11 12.03
N ASP A 13 5.41 -14.47 10.83
CA ASP A 13 6.44 -13.75 10.06
C ASP A 13 6.19 -13.66 8.53
N LYS A 14 4.99 -14.02 8.06
CA LYS A 14 4.62 -14.05 6.64
C LYS A 14 3.34 -13.27 6.38
N PHE A 15 3.52 -12.14 5.71
CA PHE A 15 2.41 -11.31 5.21
C PHE A 15 2.25 -11.58 3.72
N THR A 16 1.18 -12.27 3.34
CA THR A 16 0.98 -12.71 1.96
C THR A 16 -0.33 -12.25 1.38
N ILE A 17 -0.33 -12.07 0.06
CA ILE A 17 -1.51 -11.91 -0.76
C ILE A 17 -1.38 -12.81 -1.98
N ASN A 18 -2.34 -13.72 -2.18
CA ASN A 18 -2.31 -14.74 -3.23
C ASN A 18 -0.98 -15.50 -3.27
N ASP A 19 -0.51 -15.92 -2.09
CA ASP A 19 0.78 -16.60 -1.85
C ASP A 19 2.05 -15.77 -2.12
N TYR A 20 1.93 -14.51 -2.55
CA TYR A 20 3.08 -13.60 -2.71
C TYR A 20 3.35 -12.82 -1.44
N ARG A 21 4.62 -12.76 -1.02
CA ARG A 21 5.02 -11.98 0.16
C ARG A 21 5.10 -10.49 -0.15
N ILE A 22 4.37 -9.68 0.63
CA ILE A 22 4.29 -8.22 0.41
C ILE A 22 5.53 -7.46 0.91
N ALA A 23 6.24 -8.07 1.86
CA ALA A 23 7.48 -7.57 2.45
C ALA A 23 8.30 -8.75 2.99
N ALA A 24 9.58 -8.48 3.22
CA ALA A 24 10.46 -9.38 3.96
C ALA A 24 9.95 -9.57 5.39
N ALA A 25 10.38 -10.67 6.02
CA ALA A 25 10.10 -10.95 7.40
C ALA A 25 10.56 -9.77 8.27
N PRO A 26 9.88 -9.50 9.39
CA PRO A 26 10.12 -8.32 10.18
C PRO A 26 11.52 -8.13 10.79
N ALA A 27 12.40 -9.12 10.64
CA ALA A 27 13.78 -9.15 11.15
C ALA A 27 14.83 -9.33 10.03
N ALA A 28 14.44 -9.25 8.75
CA ALA A 28 15.34 -9.50 7.63
C ALA A 28 15.19 -8.43 6.54
N THR A 29 16.31 -7.96 6.00
CA THR A 29 16.27 -7.27 4.70
C THR A 29 15.78 -8.26 3.62
N PRO A 30 15.15 -7.81 2.52
CA PRO A 30 14.68 -8.71 1.45
C PRO A 30 15.76 -9.70 0.98
N SER A 31 17.02 -9.27 0.92
CA SER A 31 18.17 -10.13 0.59
C SER A 31 18.52 -11.18 1.65
N GLU A 32 18.32 -10.89 2.93
CA GLU A 32 18.60 -11.82 4.04
C GLU A 32 17.51 -12.88 4.18
N ASP A 33 16.30 -12.59 3.70
CA ASP A 33 15.14 -13.47 3.75
C ASP A 33 14.94 -14.29 2.45
N GLY A 34 15.89 -14.20 1.52
CA GLY A 34 15.81 -14.83 0.20
C GLY A 34 14.71 -14.25 -0.70
N LEU A 35 14.10 -13.12 -0.33
CA LEU A 35 12.97 -12.51 -1.02
C LEU A 35 13.43 -11.67 -2.20
N GLN A 36 12.87 -11.97 -3.37
CA GLN A 36 13.23 -11.29 -4.61
C GLN A 36 12.26 -10.12 -4.84
N TRP A 37 12.79 -8.95 -5.23
CA TRP A 37 11.97 -7.78 -5.57
C TRP A 37 10.79 -8.08 -6.53
N PRO A 38 10.93 -8.92 -7.57
CA PRO A 38 9.80 -9.32 -8.41
C PRO A 38 8.62 -9.94 -7.65
N GLU A 39 8.86 -10.69 -6.59
CA GLU A 39 7.80 -11.27 -5.76
C GLU A 39 7.07 -10.17 -4.98
N ILE A 40 7.83 -9.27 -4.34
CA ILE A 40 7.30 -8.09 -3.65
C ILE A 40 6.47 -7.24 -4.62
N HIS A 41 6.98 -6.97 -5.83
CA HIS A 41 6.26 -6.21 -6.83
C HIS A 41 4.94 -6.87 -7.23
N THR A 42 4.95 -8.20 -7.38
CA THR A 42 3.73 -8.97 -7.69
C THR A 42 2.73 -8.85 -6.54
N ALA A 43 3.16 -9.01 -5.29
CA ALA A 43 2.31 -8.83 -4.12
C ALA A 43 1.68 -7.43 -4.06
N TRP A 44 2.47 -6.37 -4.28
CA TRP A 44 1.95 -5.00 -4.34
C TRP A 44 1.03 -4.77 -5.54
N GLY A 45 1.22 -5.49 -6.64
CA GLY A 45 0.32 -5.52 -7.78
C GLY A 45 -1.05 -6.11 -7.42
N GLU A 46 -1.06 -7.26 -6.76
CA GLU A 46 -2.28 -7.91 -6.26
C GLU A 46 -3.00 -7.02 -5.23
N ALA A 47 -2.25 -6.42 -4.31
CA ALA A 47 -2.80 -5.49 -3.32
C ALA A 47 -3.44 -4.27 -3.99
N THR A 48 -2.79 -3.71 -5.02
CA THR A 48 -3.32 -2.60 -5.81
C THR A 48 -4.63 -2.97 -6.51
N LEU A 49 -4.73 -4.19 -7.06
CA LEU A 49 -5.97 -4.66 -7.68
C LEU A 49 -7.08 -4.89 -6.65
N LEU A 50 -6.73 -5.39 -5.47
CA LEU A 50 -7.66 -5.58 -4.35
C LEU A 50 -8.25 -4.23 -3.90
N ILE A 51 -7.42 -3.22 -3.60
CA ILE A 51 -7.93 -1.92 -3.16
C ILE A 51 -8.75 -1.23 -4.27
N TYR A 52 -8.34 -1.35 -5.53
CA TYR A 52 -9.14 -0.87 -6.67
C TYR A 52 -10.52 -1.54 -6.69
N SER A 53 -10.56 -2.87 -6.54
CA SER A 53 -11.81 -3.64 -6.51
C SER A 53 -12.69 -3.24 -5.32
N ALA A 54 -12.09 -3.07 -4.13
CA ALA A 54 -12.78 -2.62 -2.93
C ALA A 54 -13.40 -1.22 -3.11
N ILE A 55 -12.63 -0.26 -3.65
CA ILE A 55 -13.11 1.08 -3.98
C ILE A 55 -14.30 1.02 -4.95
N MET A 56 -14.22 0.18 -5.98
CA MET A 56 -15.32 0.00 -6.93
C MET A 56 -16.58 -0.57 -6.26
N VAL A 57 -16.44 -1.59 -5.40
CA VAL A 57 -17.56 -2.16 -4.64
C VAL A 57 -18.20 -1.10 -3.74
N VAL A 58 -17.38 -0.31 -3.02
CA VAL A 58 -17.84 0.77 -2.13
C VAL A 58 -18.54 1.89 -2.91
N ARG A 59 -18.00 2.30 -4.07
CA ARG A 59 -18.57 3.35 -4.93
C ARG A 59 -19.89 2.96 -5.58
N LEU A 60 -20.04 1.69 -5.97
CA LEU A 60 -21.24 1.20 -6.62
C LEU A 60 -22.41 0.97 -5.64
N ARG A 61 -22.19 1.11 -4.32
CA ARG A 61 -23.27 1.02 -3.35
C ARG A 61 -24.15 2.28 -3.38
N PRO A 62 -25.48 2.13 -3.48
CA PRO A 62 -26.41 3.23 -3.74
C PRO A 62 -26.56 4.24 -2.59
N ARG A 63 -25.86 4.07 -1.45
CA ARG A 63 -26.15 4.83 -0.22
C ARG A 63 -25.25 6.04 0.03
N ARG A 64 -24.08 6.16 -0.61
CA ARG A 64 -23.22 7.37 -0.52
C ARG A 64 -22.30 7.49 -1.74
N HIS A 65 -22.18 8.70 -2.28
CA HIS A 65 -21.08 9.03 -3.19
C HIS A 65 -19.78 9.14 -2.38
N VAL A 66 -18.91 8.13 -2.49
CA VAL A 66 -17.58 8.14 -1.89
C VAL A 66 -16.56 8.54 -2.97
N ALA A 67 -15.85 9.64 -2.70
CA ALA A 67 -14.97 10.29 -3.66
C ALA A 67 -13.49 10.12 -3.30
N PHE A 68 -12.86 9.08 -3.84
CA PHE A 68 -11.38 8.94 -3.87
C PHE A 68 -10.74 9.84 -4.94
N ASP A 69 -11.12 11.10 -5.03
CA ASP A 69 -10.82 11.96 -6.20
C ASP A 69 -9.40 12.51 -6.19
N HIS A 70 -8.69 12.37 -5.07
CA HIS A 70 -7.34 12.86 -4.86
C HIS A 70 -6.26 11.82 -5.22
N VAL A 71 -6.60 10.54 -5.35
CA VAL A 71 -5.68 9.47 -5.76
C VAL A 71 -6.33 8.57 -6.80
N THR A 72 -5.65 8.37 -7.93
CA THR A 72 -6.02 7.35 -8.92
C THR A 72 -5.18 6.10 -8.69
N VAL A 73 -5.86 4.96 -8.49
CA VAL A 73 -5.24 3.64 -8.38
C VAL A 73 -5.06 3.06 -9.78
N VAL A 74 -3.84 2.64 -10.11
CA VAL A 74 -3.49 2.12 -11.45
C VAL A 74 -2.91 0.70 -11.30
N PRO A 75 -3.77 -0.35 -11.30
CA PRO A 75 -3.32 -1.74 -11.22
C PRO A 75 -2.67 -2.16 -12.54
N MET A 76 -1.38 -2.51 -12.48
CA MET A 76 -0.57 -2.92 -13.64
C MET A 76 0.35 -4.10 -13.26
N GLY A 77 -0.19 -5.06 -12.51
CA GLY A 77 0.59 -6.18 -11.99
C GLY A 77 1.82 -5.69 -11.21
N PRO A 78 3.03 -6.23 -11.48
CA PRO A 78 4.28 -5.80 -10.82
C PRO A 78 4.67 -4.33 -11.02
N CYS A 79 4.04 -3.61 -11.95
CA CYS A 79 4.31 -2.19 -12.22
C CYS A 79 3.19 -1.26 -11.73
N SER A 80 2.41 -1.71 -10.76
CA SER A 80 1.31 -0.94 -10.18
C SER A 80 1.77 0.37 -9.54
N ARG A 81 0.90 1.38 -9.57
CA ARG A 81 1.22 2.73 -9.11
C ARG A 81 -0.02 3.49 -8.65
N LEU A 82 0.22 4.51 -7.84
CA LEU A 82 -0.77 5.51 -7.46
C LEU A 82 -0.45 6.84 -8.16
N VAL A 83 -1.48 7.59 -8.51
CA VAL A 83 -1.34 8.94 -9.07
C VAL A 83 -2.10 9.90 -8.18
N ALA A 84 -1.37 10.69 -7.39
CA ALA A 84 -1.95 11.70 -6.52
C ALA A 84 -2.18 12.99 -7.30
N ARG A 85 -3.37 13.58 -7.19
CA ARG A 85 -3.65 14.92 -7.69
C ARG A 85 -3.15 15.94 -6.67
N ARG A 86 -2.30 16.86 -7.12
CA ARG A 86 -1.82 18.01 -6.36
C ARG A 86 -2.25 19.30 -7.04
N ALA A 87 -2.18 20.41 -6.33
CA ALA A 87 -2.51 21.73 -6.87
C ALA A 87 -1.70 22.06 -8.15
N ASP A 88 -0.46 21.60 -8.21
CA ASP A 88 0.50 21.93 -9.28
C ASP A 88 0.60 20.85 -10.37
N GLY A 89 -0.22 19.80 -10.30
CA GLY A 89 -0.19 18.69 -11.26
C GLY A 89 -0.43 17.33 -10.64
N ALA A 90 -0.25 16.27 -11.42
CA ALA A 90 -0.33 14.88 -10.95
C ALA A 90 1.06 14.34 -10.63
N GLU A 91 1.20 13.62 -9.53
CA GLU A 91 2.45 12.98 -9.13
C GLU A 91 2.28 11.46 -9.06
N VAL A 92 3.28 10.74 -9.57
CA VAL A 92 3.26 9.28 -9.69
C VAL A 92 4.06 8.65 -8.55
N TYR A 93 3.42 7.71 -7.86
CA TYR A 93 3.94 6.95 -6.73
C TYR A 93 4.03 5.47 -7.12
N PRO A 94 5.20 4.98 -7.55
CA PRO A 94 5.38 3.59 -7.95
C PRO A 94 5.35 2.65 -6.75
N LEU A 95 4.53 1.59 -6.80
CA LEU A 95 4.49 0.52 -5.80
C LEU A 95 5.45 -0.62 -6.19
N PHE A 96 6.60 -0.26 -6.73
CA PHE A 96 7.68 -1.17 -7.11
C PHE A 96 9.03 -0.47 -7.00
N HIS A 97 10.08 -1.26 -6.82
CA HIS A 97 11.46 -0.80 -6.76
C HIS A 97 12.14 -0.94 -8.14
N SER A 98 12.76 0.15 -8.62
CA SER A 98 13.25 0.28 -10.00
C SER A 98 14.61 -0.35 -10.29
N ASP A 99 15.18 -1.13 -9.37
CA ASP A 99 16.41 -1.90 -9.66
C ASP A 99 16.10 -3.19 -10.46
N ASP A 100 14.81 -3.44 -10.73
CA ASP A 100 14.36 -4.36 -11.75
C ASP A 100 14.43 -3.69 -13.16
N PRO A 101 15.24 -4.21 -14.10
CA PRO A 101 15.38 -3.65 -15.44
C PRO A 101 14.06 -3.65 -16.24
N HIS A 102 13.11 -4.52 -15.91
CA HIS A 102 11.78 -4.52 -16.55
C HIS A 102 10.88 -3.38 -16.05
N ALA A 103 11.03 -2.98 -14.78
CA ALA A 103 10.28 -1.89 -14.18
C ALA A 103 10.83 -0.49 -14.56
N ALA A 104 12.14 -0.40 -14.85
CA ALA A 104 12.78 0.81 -15.33
C ALA A 104 12.22 1.29 -16.69
N ALA A 105 11.83 0.37 -17.58
CA ALA A 105 11.21 0.70 -18.86
C ALA A 105 9.80 1.30 -18.71
N ALA A 106 9.01 0.84 -17.74
CA ALA A 106 7.67 1.35 -17.45
C ALA A 106 7.68 2.72 -16.75
N ALA A 107 8.74 3.03 -15.99
CA ALA A 107 8.97 4.34 -15.39
C ALA A 107 9.37 5.42 -16.42
N ALA A 108 10.05 5.01 -17.50
CA ALA A 108 10.51 5.93 -18.55
C ALA A 108 9.39 6.52 -19.41
N SER A 109 8.23 5.85 -19.52
CA SER A 109 7.11 6.31 -20.36
C SER A 109 6.14 7.27 -19.66
N GLY A 110 6.39 7.65 -18.40
CA GLY A 110 5.48 8.46 -17.59
C GLY A 110 6.10 9.69 -16.91
N SER A 111 7.36 10.03 -17.20
CA SER A 111 8.05 11.13 -16.50
C SER A 111 8.05 12.43 -17.31
N SER A 112 7.18 13.36 -16.93
CA SER A 112 7.41 14.79 -17.17
C SER A 112 7.32 15.53 -15.83
N GLY A 113 8.45 15.60 -15.12
CA GLY A 113 8.67 16.51 -14.00
C GLY A 113 8.72 15.85 -12.61
N GLY A 114 9.84 16.07 -11.90
CA GLY A 114 9.91 15.87 -10.45
C GLY A 114 11.18 15.19 -9.93
N GLY A 115 12.15 16.02 -9.49
CA GLY A 115 13.13 15.78 -8.42
C GLY A 115 13.68 14.37 -8.14
N ARG A 116 14.98 14.18 -8.42
CA ARG A 116 15.79 13.01 -8.01
C ARG A 116 15.95 12.92 -6.48
N GLY A 117 15.00 12.29 -5.81
CA GLY A 117 15.25 11.65 -4.51
C GLY A 117 15.85 10.25 -4.70
N PRO A 118 16.52 9.66 -3.68
CA PRO A 118 16.90 8.25 -3.71
C PRO A 118 15.66 7.37 -4.00
N ARG A 119 15.76 6.45 -4.95
CA ARG A 119 14.65 5.61 -5.48
C ARG A 119 13.90 4.78 -4.43
N TRP A 120 14.53 4.49 -3.30
CA TRP A 120 13.88 3.86 -2.14
C TRP A 120 12.85 4.80 -1.47
N ARG A 121 13.08 6.12 -1.48
CA ARG A 121 12.15 7.11 -0.91
C ARG A 121 10.85 7.22 -1.70
N SER A 122 10.88 6.94 -3.01
CA SER A 122 9.66 6.93 -3.83
C SER A 122 8.78 5.71 -3.55
N PHE A 123 9.37 4.55 -3.24
CA PHE A 123 8.61 3.36 -2.85
C PHE A 123 8.00 3.53 -1.46
N ASP A 124 8.77 4.00 -0.47
CA ASP A 124 8.25 4.26 0.88
C ASP A 124 7.11 5.28 0.87
N ALA A 125 7.25 6.36 0.10
CA ALA A 125 6.19 7.36 -0.04
C ALA A 125 4.95 6.78 -0.74
N ALA A 126 5.13 5.85 -1.69
CA ALA A 126 4.02 5.15 -2.33
C ALA A 126 3.29 4.21 -1.37
N VAL A 127 4.02 3.47 -0.52
CA VAL A 127 3.45 2.61 0.52
C VAL A 127 2.65 3.43 1.54
N LEU A 128 3.18 4.59 1.95
CA LEU A 128 2.47 5.48 2.86
C LEU A 128 1.18 6.05 2.25
N LEU A 129 1.24 6.50 0.98
CA LEU A 129 0.05 6.96 0.26
C LEU A 129 -0.97 5.83 0.07
N TYR A 130 -0.49 4.61 -0.17
CA TYR A 130 -1.34 3.42 -0.25
C TYR A 130 -2.05 3.14 1.07
N ALA A 131 -1.33 3.20 2.19
CA ALA A 131 -1.91 3.01 3.52
C ALA A 131 -2.99 4.04 3.83
N GLN A 132 -2.78 5.32 3.49
CA GLN A 132 -3.79 6.37 3.64
C GLN A 132 -5.05 6.09 2.81
N LEU A 133 -4.87 5.69 1.56
CA LEU A 133 -5.99 5.33 0.69
C LEU A 133 -6.73 4.08 1.20
N LEU A 134 -5.99 3.10 1.71
CA LEU A 134 -6.54 1.86 2.27
C LEU A 134 -7.39 2.15 3.51
N ASP A 135 -6.89 2.99 4.40
CA ASP A 135 -7.61 3.44 5.58
C ASP A 135 -8.90 4.19 5.20
N GLU A 136 -8.85 5.10 4.23
CA GLU A 136 -10.05 5.76 3.72
C GLU A 136 -11.06 4.75 3.13
N ALA A 137 -10.58 3.77 2.35
CA ALA A 137 -11.43 2.72 1.79
C ALA A 137 -12.08 1.87 2.89
N ALA A 138 -11.32 1.51 3.92
CA ALA A 138 -11.80 0.75 5.07
C ALA A 138 -12.87 1.51 5.87
N ARG A 139 -12.61 2.79 6.19
CA ARG A 139 -13.58 3.67 6.87
C ARG A 139 -14.88 3.82 6.08
N ASN A 140 -14.78 3.98 4.76
CA ASN A 140 -15.95 4.08 3.89
C ASN A 140 -16.71 2.74 3.77
N ALA A 141 -16.01 1.61 3.76
CA ALA A 141 -16.64 0.29 3.78
C ALA A 141 -17.36 0.05 5.12
N ALA A 142 -16.71 0.33 6.25
CA ALA A 142 -17.27 0.18 7.59
C ALA A 142 -18.52 1.05 7.80
N ALA A 143 -18.51 2.29 7.27
CA ALA A 143 -19.69 3.15 7.31
C ALA A 143 -20.91 2.60 6.53
N GLN A 144 -20.71 1.59 5.68
CA GLN A 144 -21.75 1.00 4.82
C GLN A 144 -22.07 -0.46 5.16
N LEU A 145 -21.35 -1.06 6.11
CA LEU A 145 -21.44 -2.47 6.45
C LEU A 145 -21.66 -2.65 7.96
N PRO A 146 -22.39 -3.69 8.39
CA PRO A 146 -22.57 -4.01 9.79
C PRO A 146 -21.36 -4.81 10.34
N VAL A 147 -20.14 -4.34 10.07
CA VAL A 147 -18.91 -4.96 10.55
C VAL A 147 -18.05 -3.93 11.28
N GLU A 148 -17.42 -4.35 12.37
CA GLU A 148 -16.47 -3.52 13.09
C GLU A 148 -15.26 -3.25 12.19
N PRO A 149 -14.81 -1.99 12.03
CA PRO A 149 -13.65 -1.68 11.21
C PRO A 149 -12.39 -2.38 11.73
N ALA A 150 -11.47 -2.75 10.82
CA ALA A 150 -10.07 -2.88 11.21
C ALA A 150 -9.66 -1.52 11.80
N GLY A 151 -9.40 -1.49 13.11
CA GLY A 151 -9.46 -0.30 13.96
C GLY A 151 -8.43 0.79 13.65
N ASP A 152 -8.32 1.75 14.57
CA ASP A 152 -7.45 2.94 14.53
C ASP A 152 -5.95 2.61 14.33
N ASP A 153 -5.57 1.34 14.40
CA ASP A 153 -4.20 0.82 14.30
C ASP A 153 -3.49 1.19 13.00
N LEU A 154 -4.18 1.20 11.85
CA LEU A 154 -3.56 1.61 10.58
C LEU A 154 -3.28 3.12 10.56
N GLN A 155 -4.19 3.93 11.08
CA GLN A 155 -4.00 5.38 11.21
C GLN A 155 -2.86 5.70 12.19
N ILE A 156 -2.78 4.99 13.32
CA ILE A 156 -1.68 5.10 14.29
C ILE A 156 -0.35 4.77 13.61
N ALA A 157 -0.26 3.67 12.86
CA ALA A 157 0.97 3.29 12.17
C ALA A 157 1.38 4.32 11.08
N ILE A 158 0.42 4.90 10.36
CA ILE A 158 0.67 6.00 9.41
C ILE A 158 1.28 7.21 10.14
N GLU A 159 0.71 7.59 11.28
CA GLU A 159 1.18 8.71 12.09
C GLU A 159 2.59 8.47 12.65
N GLU A 160 2.88 7.26 13.12
CA GLU A 160 4.21 6.85 13.59
C GLU A 160 5.26 6.94 12.49
N VAL A 161 4.96 6.45 11.28
CA VAL A 161 5.87 6.57 10.13
C VAL A 161 6.10 8.03 9.74
N LEU A 162 5.05 8.86 9.76
CA LEU A 162 5.15 10.29 9.49
C LEU A 162 6.02 11.00 10.54
N LEU A 163 5.84 10.69 11.83
CA LEU A 163 6.64 11.23 12.93
C LEU A 163 8.11 10.80 12.84
N ALA A 164 8.37 9.52 12.54
CA ALA A 164 9.72 9.00 12.37
C ALA A 164 10.44 9.59 11.14
N SER A 165 9.67 10.02 10.13
CA SER A 165 10.15 10.65 8.89
C SER A 165 10.30 12.17 9.00
N GLY A 166 9.52 12.83 9.85
CA GLY A 166 9.46 14.27 10.04
C GLY A 166 10.21 14.78 11.28
N THR A 167 11.47 15.18 11.12
CA THR A 167 12.13 16.25 11.93
C THR A 167 12.25 16.09 13.47
N GLY A 168 12.06 14.90 14.06
CA GLY A 168 12.46 14.67 15.45
C GLY A 168 13.97 14.41 15.57
N ALA A 169 14.73 15.25 16.28
CA ALA A 169 16.17 15.12 16.52
C ALA A 169 16.60 13.88 17.34
N GLY A 170 15.78 12.83 17.39
CA GLY A 170 16.01 11.62 18.18
C GLY A 170 15.52 10.31 17.55
N ALA A 171 14.88 10.31 16.38
CA ALA A 171 14.49 9.07 15.72
C ALA A 171 15.73 8.40 15.11
N THR A 172 16.12 7.26 15.65
CA THR A 172 17.22 6.45 15.13
C THR A 172 16.80 5.73 13.84
N GLY A 173 17.78 5.18 13.10
CA GLY A 173 17.48 4.34 11.93
C GLY A 173 16.58 3.15 12.27
N ALA A 174 16.79 2.55 13.45
CA ALA A 174 16.00 1.42 13.94
C ALA A 174 14.53 1.80 14.19
N ASP A 175 14.27 2.98 14.75
CA ASP A 175 12.88 3.43 15.03
C ASP A 175 12.07 3.62 13.73
N ARG A 176 12.74 4.06 12.66
CA ARG A 176 12.11 4.18 11.33
C ARG A 176 11.78 2.83 10.72
N ASP A 177 12.66 1.85 10.89
CA ASP A 177 12.48 0.50 10.33
C ASP A 177 11.35 -0.23 11.07
N VAL A 178 11.24 -0.06 12.40
CA VAL A 178 10.12 -0.58 13.20
C VAL A 178 8.79 0.04 12.76
N ALA A 179 8.70 1.38 12.66
CA ALA A 179 7.47 2.04 12.23
C ALA A 179 7.03 1.59 10.82
N ARG A 180 7.98 1.40 9.90
CA ARG A 180 7.70 0.89 8.54
C ARG A 180 7.19 -0.55 8.56
N ARG A 181 7.80 -1.38 9.39
CA ARG A 181 7.36 -2.77 9.62
C ARG A 181 5.92 -2.77 10.12
N ASP A 182 5.62 -2.02 11.17
CA ASP A 182 4.30 -1.99 11.78
C ASP A 182 3.25 -1.47 10.78
N LEU A 183 3.59 -0.48 9.96
CA LEU A 183 2.75 -0.03 8.86
C LEU A 183 2.39 -1.15 7.88
N VAL A 184 3.36 -1.96 7.44
CA VAL A 184 3.09 -3.07 6.50
C VAL A 184 2.19 -4.13 7.13
N VAL A 185 2.40 -4.46 8.41
CA VAL A 185 1.52 -5.38 9.14
C VAL A 185 0.08 -4.87 9.13
N GLN A 186 -0.12 -3.59 9.45
CA GLN A 186 -1.45 -3.00 9.49
C GLN A 186 -2.07 -2.91 8.09
N VAL A 187 -1.29 -2.62 7.05
CA VAL A 187 -1.76 -2.68 5.66
C VAL A 187 -2.34 -4.07 5.34
N VAL A 188 -1.63 -5.15 5.66
CA VAL A 188 -2.08 -6.51 5.34
C VAL A 188 -3.32 -6.88 6.14
N ARG A 189 -3.37 -6.54 7.43
CA ARG A 189 -4.55 -6.76 8.28
C ARG A 189 -5.78 -6.01 7.75
N THR A 190 -5.62 -4.75 7.32
CA THR A 190 -6.73 -3.98 6.76
C THR A 190 -7.17 -4.53 5.39
N LEU A 191 -6.24 -5.05 4.57
CA LEU A 191 -6.58 -5.76 3.33
C LEU A 191 -7.37 -7.05 3.60
N GLN A 192 -6.94 -7.85 4.57
CA GLN A 192 -7.63 -9.06 5.01
C GLN A 192 -9.04 -8.69 5.49
N TRP A 193 -9.17 -7.66 6.32
CA TRP A 193 -10.46 -7.17 6.77
C TRP A 193 -11.36 -6.72 5.60
N LEU A 194 -10.84 -6.01 4.60
CA LEU A 194 -11.62 -5.60 3.42
C LEU A 194 -12.12 -6.80 2.63
N VAL A 195 -11.25 -7.80 2.42
CA VAL A 195 -11.63 -9.08 1.82
C VAL A 195 -12.71 -9.76 2.65
N GLU A 196 -12.66 -9.60 3.96
CA GLU A 196 -13.62 -10.18 4.89
C GLU A 196 -14.98 -9.51 4.92
N ALA A 197 -14.98 -8.19 4.94
CA ALA A 197 -16.13 -7.33 5.11
C ALA A 197 -16.92 -7.16 3.81
N LEU A 198 -16.24 -7.09 2.67
CA LEU A 198 -16.88 -6.83 1.39
C LEU A 198 -17.40 -8.12 0.76
N PRO A 199 -18.66 -8.12 0.27
CA PRO A 199 -19.34 -9.30 -0.23
C PRO A 199 -18.84 -9.75 -1.60
#